data_AF-A0A179UFT9-F1
#
_entry.id   AF-A0A179UFT9-F1
#
_cell.length_a   1.000
_cell.length_b   1.000
_cell.length_c   1.000
_cell.angle_alpha   90.00
_cell.angle_beta   90.00
_cell.angle_gamma   90.00
#
_symmetry.space_group_name_H-M   'P 1'
#
loop_
_entity.id
_entity.type
_entity.pdbx_description
1 polymer ?
#
loop_
_entity_poly.entity_id
_entity_poly.type
_entity_poly.pdbx_seq_one_letter_code
_entity_poly.pdbx_strand_id
1 'polypeptide(L)'
;MLVDNMSLGQDYVIGADSTKNPRGIQHYKLFGRLQSRVTWKLAGNLGREDYQNRFRGPLNEGGLYIERQGWHQPNPTAQSWKSASPITDGVVGGCGSRFFHHGI
;
A
#
# COMPACT_ATOMS: atom_id res chain seq x y z
N MET A 1 -10.86 -1.30 -0.20
CA MET A 1 -10.31 -0.96 -1.52
C MET A 1 -8.80 -0.88 -1.39
N LEU A 2 -8.06 -1.48 -2.31
CA LEU A 2 -6.62 -1.33 -2.44
C LEU A 2 -6.36 -0.67 -3.81
N VAL A 3 -5.53 0.38 -3.84
CA VAL A 3 -5.17 1.11 -5.06
C VAL A 3 -3.67 1.14 -5.12
N ASP A 4 -3.11 0.61 -6.20
CA ASP A 4 -1.68 0.69 -6.44
C ASP A 4 -1.30 2.10 -6.90
N ASN A 5 -0.16 2.60 -6.43
CA ASN A 5 0.37 3.90 -6.80
C ASN A 5 1.65 3.72 -7.61
N MET A 6 1.52 3.81 -8.93
CA MET A 6 2.61 3.68 -9.89
C MET A 6 3.44 4.97 -10.04
N SER A 7 3.75 5.63 -8.92
CA SER A 7 4.40 6.96 -8.85
C SER A 7 3.52 8.14 -9.31
N LEU A 8 4.06 9.35 -9.20
CA LEU A 8 3.46 10.60 -9.66
C LEU A 8 3.72 10.82 -11.16
N GLY A 9 2.87 11.63 -11.80
CA GLY A 9 3.13 12.07 -13.17
C GLY A 9 4.36 12.98 -13.22
N GLN A 10 5.05 13.01 -14.36
CA GLN A 10 6.07 14.03 -14.62
C GLN A 10 5.42 15.37 -15.00
N ASP A 11 6.17 16.46 -14.94
CA ASP A 11 5.72 17.81 -15.31
C ASP A 11 6.65 18.41 -16.37
N TYR A 12 6.64 17.82 -17.55
CA TYR A 12 7.52 18.26 -18.64
C TYR A 12 7.09 19.63 -19.21
N VAL A 13 5.79 19.89 -19.23
CA VAL A 13 5.21 21.14 -19.76
C VAL A 13 4.96 22.08 -18.60
N ILE A 14 5.66 23.20 -18.57
CA ILE A 14 5.49 24.22 -17.53
C ILE A 14 4.04 24.70 -17.48
N GLY A 15 3.42 24.63 -16.30
CA GLY A 15 2.03 25.03 -16.06
C GLY A 15 1.00 23.94 -16.34
N ALA A 16 1.40 22.74 -16.77
CA ALA A 16 0.48 21.60 -16.92
C ALA A 16 0.10 20.97 -15.58
N ASP A 17 0.94 21.13 -14.54
CA ASP A 17 0.67 20.66 -13.18
C ASP A 17 0.37 19.15 -13.11
N SER A 18 0.90 18.36 -14.05
CA SER A 18 0.57 16.93 -14.17
C SER A 18 1.16 16.08 -13.03
N THR A 19 2.14 16.60 -12.28
CA THR A 19 2.59 16.04 -11.01
C THR A 19 1.51 16.05 -9.93
N LYS A 20 0.55 16.99 -10.01
CA LYS A 20 -0.56 17.14 -9.05
C LYS A 20 -1.73 16.19 -9.32
N ASN A 21 -1.67 15.38 -10.39
CA ASN A 21 -2.70 14.39 -10.66
C ASN A 21 -2.87 13.44 -9.45
N PRO A 22 -4.08 13.31 -8.88
CA PRO A 22 -4.27 12.62 -7.62
C PRO A 22 -4.06 11.11 -7.72
N ARG A 23 -3.89 10.46 -6.56
CA ARG A 23 -3.90 9.00 -6.39
C ARG A 23 -4.96 8.64 -5.36
N GLY A 24 -5.86 7.72 -5.71
CA GLY A 24 -6.97 7.29 -4.84
C GLY A 24 -8.34 7.46 -5.48
N ILE A 25 -9.38 7.59 -4.64
CA ILE A 25 -10.77 7.73 -5.09
C ILE A 25 -11.03 9.19 -5.46
N GLN A 26 -11.26 9.46 -6.75
CA GLN A 26 -11.71 10.77 -7.21
C GLN A 26 -13.24 10.93 -7.13
N HIS A 27 -13.98 9.82 -7.28
CA HIS A 27 -15.43 9.81 -7.19
C HIS A 27 -15.94 8.41 -6.82
N TYR A 28 -17.08 8.32 -6.12
CA TYR A 28 -17.81 7.08 -5.88
C TYR A 28 -19.32 7.34 -5.84
N LYS A 29 -20.12 6.32 -6.13
CA LYS A 29 -21.59 6.36 -5.97
C LYS A 29 -22.05 5.04 -5.40
N LEU A 30 -22.87 5.11 -4.35
CA LEU A 30 -23.58 3.94 -3.82
C LEU A 30 -25.05 4.06 -4.21
N PHE A 31 -25.51 3.24 -5.15
CA PHE A 31 -26.88 3.33 -5.66
C PHE A 31 -27.91 3.20 -4.53
N GLY A 32 -28.94 4.06 -4.56
CA GLY A 32 -29.98 4.11 -3.53
C GLY A 32 -29.53 4.68 -2.18
N ARG A 33 -28.30 5.21 -2.05
CA ARG A 33 -27.79 5.83 -0.82
C ARG A 33 -27.13 7.18 -1.11
N LEU A 34 -27.16 8.07 -0.12
CA LEU A 34 -26.38 9.31 -0.15
C LEU A 34 -24.90 9.00 0.09
N GLN A 35 -23.99 9.75 -0.54
CA GLN A 35 -22.54 9.61 -0.35
C GLN A 35 -22.14 9.76 1.13
N SER A 36 -22.76 10.69 1.86
CA SER A 36 -22.47 10.92 3.29
C SER A 36 -22.65 9.69 4.20
N ARG A 37 -23.27 8.60 3.71
CA ARG A 37 -23.34 7.31 4.41
C ARG A 37 -22.01 6.57 4.48
N VAL A 38 -21.01 6.96 3.68
CA VAL A 38 -19.68 6.38 3.72
C VAL A 38 -18.73 7.36 4.41
N THR A 39 -18.21 6.96 5.57
CA THR A 39 -17.10 7.64 6.23
C THR A 39 -15.81 6.91 5.88
N TRP A 40 -14.82 7.63 5.38
CA TRP A 40 -13.57 7.04 4.89
C TRP A 40 -12.46 7.11 5.93
N LYS A 41 -11.65 6.04 5.97
CA LYS A 41 -10.31 6.04 6.56
C LYS A 41 -9.33 5.64 5.47
N LEU A 42 -8.14 6.23 5.46
CA LEU A 42 -7.10 5.97 4.48
C LEU A 42 -5.74 5.85 5.18
N ALA A 43 -4.91 4.94 4.65
CA ALA A 43 -3.52 4.77 5.05
C ALA A 43 -2.66 4.56 3.80
N GLY A 44 -1.56 5.31 3.72
CA GLY A 44 -0.41 5.01 2.86
C GLY A 44 0.68 4.35 3.70
N ASN A 45 1.94 4.71 3.43
CA ASN A 45 3.08 4.33 4.27
C ASN A 45 2.91 4.81 5.72
N LEU A 46 3.51 4.07 6.66
CA LEU A 46 3.42 4.40 8.08
C LEU A 46 4.14 5.73 8.36
N GLY A 47 3.46 6.66 9.04
CA GLY A 47 3.97 8.00 9.32
C GLY A 47 3.84 9.00 8.17
N ARG A 48 3.49 8.56 6.95
CA ARG A 48 3.35 9.43 5.77
C ARG A 48 4.65 10.19 5.50
N GLU A 49 4.64 11.51 5.55
CA GLU A 49 5.83 12.37 5.40
C GLU A 49 6.80 12.24 6.60
N ASP A 50 6.29 11.82 7.77
CA ASP A 50 7.09 11.38 8.92
C ASP A 50 7.47 9.89 8.79
N TYR A 51 8.01 9.51 7.62
CA TYR A 51 8.33 8.13 7.27
C TYR A 51 9.32 7.51 8.27
N GLN A 52 9.08 6.26 8.62
CA GLN A 52 9.80 5.58 9.71
C GLN A 52 11.22 5.16 9.31
N ASN A 53 11.40 4.65 8.10
CA ASN A 53 12.68 4.12 7.64
C ASN A 53 13.54 5.22 6.98
N ARG A 54 14.25 5.98 7.82
CA ARG A 54 15.14 7.06 7.34
C ARG A 54 16.32 6.56 6.51
N PHE A 55 16.74 5.31 6.68
CA PHE A 55 17.86 4.73 5.95
C PHE A 55 17.54 4.45 4.48
N ARG A 56 16.33 3.92 4.18
CA ARG A 56 15.93 3.58 2.79
C ARG A 56 15.15 4.68 2.07
N GLY A 57 14.89 5.78 2.77
CA GLY A 57 14.25 6.95 2.19
C GLY A 57 12.71 6.86 2.13
N PRO A 58 12.07 7.97 1.70
CA PRO A 58 10.63 8.18 1.86
C PRO A 58 9.74 7.31 0.96
N LEU A 59 10.26 6.81 -0.17
CA LEU A 59 9.47 6.13 -1.20
C LEU A 59 9.64 4.60 -1.19
N ASN A 60 10.47 4.06 -0.29
CA ASN A 60 10.77 2.62 -0.25
C ASN A 60 9.58 1.78 0.25
N GLU A 61 8.70 2.36 1.06
CA GLU A 61 7.62 1.63 1.73
C GLU A 61 6.26 2.17 1.29
N GLY A 62 5.37 1.26 0.90
CA GLY A 62 3.98 1.55 0.57
C GLY A 62 3.02 1.38 1.75
N GLY A 63 1.74 1.25 1.41
CA GLY A 63 0.63 1.15 2.36
C GLY A 63 0.13 -0.26 2.62
N LEU A 64 0.87 -1.32 2.26
CA LEU A 64 0.47 -2.67 2.67
C LEU A 64 0.66 -2.85 4.18
N TYR A 65 -0.14 -3.72 4.78
CA TYR A 65 -0.07 -3.97 6.22
C TYR A 65 1.35 -4.38 6.66
N ILE A 66 1.97 -5.30 5.92
CA ILE A 66 3.32 -5.79 6.19
C ILE A 66 4.39 -4.70 6.08
N GLU A 67 4.21 -3.73 5.17
CA GLU A 67 5.14 -2.62 4.98
C GLU A 67 5.08 -1.71 6.20
N ARG A 68 3.86 -1.38 6.65
CA ARG A 68 3.66 -0.58 7.85
C ARG A 68 4.12 -1.27 9.14
N GLN A 69 4.16 -2.60 9.18
CA GLN A 69 4.74 -3.33 10.32
C GLN A 69 6.27 -3.45 10.23
N GLY A 70 6.88 -3.01 9.11
CA GLY A 70 8.32 -3.18 8.87
C GLY A 70 8.71 -4.64 8.60
N TRP A 71 7.79 -5.52 8.24
CA TRP A 71 8.07 -6.95 8.08
C TRP A 71 8.79 -7.31 6.78
N HIS A 72 8.94 -6.34 5.87
CA HIS A 72 9.81 -6.45 4.69
C HIS A 72 11.30 -6.30 5.03
N GLN A 73 11.61 -5.84 6.23
CA GLN A 73 12.97 -5.71 6.74
C GLN A 73 13.61 -7.09 6.97
N PRO A 74 14.94 -7.16 7.06
CA PRO A 74 15.62 -8.37 7.50
C PRO A 74 15.15 -8.81 8.89
N ASN A 75 15.05 -10.12 9.09
CA ASN A 75 14.68 -10.75 10.37
C ASN A 75 13.38 -10.20 10.99
N PRO A 76 12.24 -10.25 10.28
CA PRO A 76 10.97 -9.84 10.85
C PRO A 76 10.61 -10.74 12.03
N THR A 77 9.79 -10.24 12.96
CA THR A 77 9.23 -11.05 14.05
C THR A 77 8.23 -12.07 13.48
N ALA A 78 8.75 -13.17 12.92
CA ALA A 78 8.01 -14.19 12.19
C ALA A 78 7.53 -15.36 13.06
N GLN A 79 7.76 -15.33 14.38
CA GLN A 79 7.52 -16.45 15.31
C GLN A 79 6.08 -16.99 15.30
N SER A 80 5.12 -16.25 14.76
CA SER A 80 3.71 -16.64 14.66
C SER A 80 3.22 -16.93 13.23
N TRP A 81 4.09 -16.93 12.22
CA TRP A 81 3.66 -17.08 10.81
C TRP A 81 3.55 -18.54 10.40
N LYS A 82 2.53 -18.85 9.59
CA LYS A 82 2.35 -20.18 9.00
C LYS A 82 3.41 -20.43 7.92
N SER A 83 4.06 -21.59 7.96
CA SER A 83 4.90 -22.09 6.87
C SER A 83 4.09 -22.26 5.58
N ALA A 84 4.50 -21.57 4.53
CA ALA A 84 3.91 -21.67 3.19
C ALA A 84 4.87 -21.11 2.14
N SER A 85 4.72 -21.57 0.91
CA SER A 85 5.51 -21.13 -0.24
C SER A 85 4.68 -20.24 -1.16
N PRO A 86 5.25 -19.13 -1.67
CA PRO A 86 4.61 -18.36 -2.72
C PRO A 86 4.43 -19.15 -4.03
N ILE A 87 5.18 -20.23 -4.22
CA ILE A 87 5.18 -21.05 -5.44
C ILE A 87 4.10 -22.14 -5.37
N THR A 88 4.03 -22.88 -4.26
CA THR A 88 3.12 -24.04 -4.15
C THR A 88 1.79 -23.68 -3.49
N ASP A 89 1.79 -22.75 -2.53
CA ASP A 89 0.58 -22.41 -1.76
C ASP A 89 -0.08 -21.12 -2.22
N GLY A 90 0.72 -20.11 -2.60
CA GLY A 90 0.23 -18.83 -3.10
C GLY A 90 -0.84 -18.16 -2.22
N VAL A 91 -1.80 -17.50 -2.87
CA VAL A 91 -3.00 -16.94 -2.22
C VAL A 91 -4.10 -18.00 -2.25
N VAL A 92 -4.68 -18.29 -1.08
CA VAL A 92 -5.71 -19.32 -0.91
C VAL A 92 -7.08 -18.70 -0.65
N GLY A 93 -8.15 -19.32 -1.15
CA GLY A 93 -9.53 -18.96 -0.79
C GLY A 93 -10.12 -17.73 -1.48
N GLY A 94 -9.48 -17.19 -2.52
CA GLY A 94 -10.02 -16.12 -3.37
C GLY A 94 -9.03 -14.96 -3.62
N CYS A 95 -9.57 -13.82 -4.05
CA CYS A 95 -8.77 -12.62 -4.31
C CYS A 95 -8.17 -12.07 -3.00
N GLY A 96 -6.86 -11.79 -3.01
CA GLY A 96 -6.18 -11.24 -1.85
C GLY A 96 -4.70 -10.97 -2.13
N SER A 97 -4.01 -10.44 -1.12
CA SER A 97 -2.55 -10.29 -1.12
C SER A 97 -1.98 -11.07 0.07
N ARG A 98 -0.81 -11.68 -0.13
CA ARG A 98 -0.10 -12.43 0.90
C ARG A 98 1.38 -12.09 0.84
N PHE A 99 1.98 -11.87 1.99
CA PHE A 99 3.41 -11.66 2.12
C PHE A 99 4.10 -12.96 2.50
N PHE A 100 5.27 -13.18 1.92
CA PHE A 100 6.12 -14.33 2.18
C PHE A 100 7.50 -13.83 2.56
N HIS A 101 8.11 -14.46 3.54
CA HIS A 101 9.46 -14.18 3.96
C HIS A 101 10.19 -15.51 4.14
N HIS A 102 11.44 -15.54 3.70
CA HIS A 102 12.37 -16.63 3.96
C HIS A 102 13.66 -15.98 4.44
N GLY A 103 14.07 -16.32 5.66
CA GLY A 103 15.38 -15.94 6.18
C GLY A 103 16.45 -16.84 5.59
N ILE A 104 17.67 -16.30 5.49
CA ILE A 104 18.90 -17.10 5.33
C ILE A 104 19.50 -17.25 6.72
#